data_AF-A0A2T1DK49-F1
#
_entry.id   AF-A0A2T1DK49-F1
#
_cell.length_a   1.000
_cell.length_b   1.000
_cell.length_c   1.000
_cell.angle_alpha   90.00
_cell.angle_beta   90.00
_cell.angle_gamma   90.00
#
_symmetry.space_group_name_H-M   'P 1'
#
loop_
_entity.id
_entity.type
_entity.pdbx_description
1 polymer ?
#
loop_
_entity_poly.entity_id
_entity_poly.type
_entity_poly.pdbx_seq_one_letter_code
_entity_poly.pdbx_strand_id
1 'polypeptide(L)'
;MNLDSKPGDNSGEVNQPMTPEEVDPKQKQEQRAELDKEYLASNPGDRIDDSKSLEEKAQQVAVDAADITGDHITVPTYFVVDTPDGEKKPLHHVKDAEEISDVIRQARINEDGEQIWR
;
A
#
# COMPACT_ATOMS: atom_id res chain seq x y z
N MET A 1 1.99 6.31 -19.64
CA MET A 1 2.25 5.35 -18.54
C MET A 1 3.66 5.62 -18.04
N ASN A 2 3.81 6.05 -16.78
CA ASN A 2 5.12 6.26 -16.16
C ASN A 2 5.79 4.88 -15.97
N LEU A 3 7.03 4.75 -16.46
CA LEU A 3 7.81 3.51 -16.34
C LEU A 3 8.27 3.25 -14.89
N ASP A 4 8.18 4.28 -14.04
CA ASP A 4 8.52 4.25 -12.61
C ASP A 4 7.44 3.56 -11.75
N SER A 5 6.26 3.28 -12.33
CA SER A 5 5.18 2.53 -11.68
C SER A 5 5.30 1.01 -11.87
N LYS A 6 6.41 0.51 -12.41
CA LYS A 6 6.63 -0.94 -12.53
C LYS A 6 6.75 -1.53 -11.12
N PRO A 7 5.95 -2.57 -10.77
CA PRO A 7 6.13 -3.26 -9.50
C PRO A 7 7.56 -3.81 -9.46
N GLY A 8 8.26 -3.55 -8.35
CA GLY A 8 9.52 -4.22 -8.05
C GLY A 8 9.31 -5.74 -8.04
N ASP A 9 10.36 -6.48 -8.37
CA ASP A 9 10.33 -7.94 -8.39
C ASP A 9 10.15 -8.46 -6.95
N ASN A 10 8.89 -8.52 -6.49
CA ASN A 10 8.50 -8.99 -5.17
C ASN A 10 8.70 -10.51 -5.13
N SER A 11 9.93 -10.95 -4.87
CA SER A 11 10.31 -12.35 -4.78
C SER A 11 9.75 -13.08 -3.53
N GLY A 12 8.63 -12.62 -2.96
CA GLY A 12 8.04 -13.19 -1.75
C GLY A 12 6.55 -12.88 -1.54
N GLU A 13 5.68 -13.71 -2.13
CA GLU A 13 4.30 -14.09 -1.75
C GLU A 13 3.21 -13.05 -1.46
N VAL A 14 3.50 -11.77 -1.21
CA VAL A 14 2.50 -10.77 -0.79
C VAL A 14 2.25 -9.78 -1.94
N ASN A 15 1.14 -9.96 -2.65
CA ASN A 15 0.76 -9.09 -3.76
C ASN A 15 0.00 -7.86 -3.24
N GLN A 16 0.46 -6.65 -3.55
CA GLN A 16 -0.26 -5.42 -3.23
C GLN A 16 -0.94 -4.90 -4.49
N PRO A 17 -2.24 -4.55 -4.46
CA PRO A 17 -2.92 -4.03 -5.64
C PRO A 17 -2.35 -2.66 -6.02
N MET A 18 -1.84 -2.55 -7.24
CA MET A 18 -1.24 -1.31 -7.78
C MET A 18 -2.11 -0.68 -8.86
N THR A 19 -3.16 -1.39 -9.30
CA THR A 19 -4.11 -0.95 -10.30
C THR A 19 -5.54 -1.14 -9.81
N PRO A 20 -6.51 -0.36 -10.34
CA PRO A 20 -7.91 -0.52 -9.98
C PRO A 20 -8.43 -1.93 -10.25
N GLU A 21 -7.95 -2.60 -11.30
CA GLU A 21 -8.39 -3.94 -11.67
C GLU A 21 -7.98 -5.03 -10.66
N GLU A 22 -6.93 -4.79 -9.88
CA GLU A 22 -6.41 -5.73 -8.88
C GLU A 22 -7.13 -5.64 -7.53
N VAL A 23 -7.87 -4.55 -7.30
CA VAL A 23 -8.57 -4.31 -6.03
C VAL A 23 -9.81 -5.22 -5.91
N ASP A 24 -9.98 -5.88 -4.75
CA ASP A 24 -11.13 -6.73 -4.45
C ASP A 24 -12.47 -5.99 -4.69
N PRO A 25 -13.35 -6.49 -5.59
CA PRO A 25 -14.66 -5.89 -5.84
C PRO A 25 -15.53 -5.72 -4.59
N LYS A 26 -15.40 -6.62 -3.61
CA LYS A 26 -16.15 -6.53 -2.34
C LYS A 26 -15.71 -5.30 -1.55
N GLN A 27 -14.40 -5.08 -1.44
CA GLN A 27 -13.83 -3.92 -0.79
C GLN A 27 -14.33 -2.62 -1.44
N LYS A 28 -14.34 -2.54 -2.78
CA LYS A 28 -14.89 -1.39 -3.52
C LYS A 28 -16.34 -1.10 -3.16
N GLN A 29 -17.17 -2.14 -3.13
CA GLN A 29 -18.60 -2.02 -2.85
C GLN A 29 -18.84 -1.52 -1.42
N GLU A 30 -18.11 -2.05 -0.45
CA GLU A 30 -18.21 -1.67 0.96
C GLU A 30 -17.78 -0.22 1.19
N GLN A 31 -16.62 0.18 0.63
CA GLN A 31 -16.12 1.56 0.73
C GLN A 31 -17.09 2.55 0.11
N ARG A 32 -17.62 2.25 -1.09
CA ARG A 32 -18.61 3.11 -1.75
C ARG A 32 -19.90 3.23 -0.94
N ALA A 33 -20.40 2.12 -0.40
CA ALA A 33 -21.60 2.13 0.42
C ALA A 33 -21.44 2.92 1.72
N GLU A 34 -20.23 3.06 2.24
CA GLU A 34 -19.94 3.92 3.39
C GLU A 34 -19.83 5.40 3.00
N LEU A 35 -19.12 5.71 1.91
CA LEU A 35 -19.00 7.08 1.39
C LEU A 35 -20.35 7.68 1.00
N ASP A 36 -21.30 6.86 0.52
CA ASP A 36 -22.65 7.29 0.17
C ASP A 36 -23.53 7.61 1.40
N LYS A 37 -23.16 7.14 2.60
CA LYS A 37 -23.97 7.30 3.83
C LYS A 37 -23.65 8.58 4.59
N GLU A 38 -22.38 8.98 4.65
CA GLU A 38 -21.92 10.06 5.53
C GLU A 38 -20.67 10.75 4.98
N TYR A 39 -20.49 12.02 5.34
CA TYR A 39 -19.24 12.74 5.12
C TYR A 39 -18.21 12.30 6.16
N LEU A 40 -17.32 11.40 5.75
CA LEU A 40 -16.27 10.86 6.61
C LEU A 40 -15.04 11.77 6.63
N ALA A 41 -14.40 11.88 7.79
CA ALA A 41 -13.13 12.60 7.96
C ALA A 41 -11.93 11.83 7.38
N SER A 42 -12.07 10.52 7.19
CA SER A 42 -11.06 9.65 6.58
C SER A 42 -11.74 8.65 5.65
N ASN A 43 -10.99 8.15 4.67
CA ASN A 43 -11.50 7.13 3.76
C ASN A 43 -11.74 5.82 4.52
N PRO A 44 -12.84 5.08 4.25
CA PRO A 44 -13.12 3.81 4.93
C PRO A 44 -11.96 2.81 4.81
N GLY A 45 -11.31 2.76 3.64
CA GLY A 45 -10.15 1.90 3.38
C GLY A 45 -8.88 2.28 4.13
N ASP A 46 -8.82 3.49 4.68
CA ASP A 46 -7.68 4.00 5.46
C ASP A 46 -7.81 3.68 6.97
N ARG A 47 -8.89 3.01 7.38
CA ARG A 47 -9.08 2.66 8.79
C ARG A 47 -8.17 1.48 9.17
N ILE A 48 -7.44 1.69 10.25
CA ILE A 48 -6.55 0.69 10.83
C ILE A 48 -7.38 -0.35 11.59
N ASP A 49 -7.11 -1.62 11.28
CA ASP A 49 -7.64 -2.77 12.01
C ASP A 49 -6.46 -3.69 12.38
N ASP A 50 -6.12 -3.70 13.67
CA ASP A 50 -4.99 -4.47 14.18
C ASP A 50 -5.25 -5.98 14.18
N SER A 51 -6.50 -6.42 14.01
CA SER A 51 -6.86 -7.84 13.94
C SER A 51 -6.54 -8.50 12.59
N LYS A 52 -6.31 -7.69 11.55
CA LYS A 52 -5.98 -8.18 10.19
C LYS A 52 -4.58 -8.79 10.13
N SER A 53 -4.49 -9.89 9.39
CA SER A 53 -3.23 -10.51 8.98
C SER A 53 -2.40 -9.62 8.06
N LEU A 54 -1.14 -10.02 7.83
CA LEU A 54 -0.25 -9.30 6.92
C LEU A 54 -0.79 -9.29 5.49
N GLU A 55 -1.32 -10.42 5.03
CA GLU A 55 -1.89 -10.59 3.69
C GLU A 55 -3.14 -9.73 3.51
N GLU A 56 -4.01 -9.67 4.53
CA GLU A 56 -5.19 -8.80 4.51
C GLU A 56 -4.80 -7.31 4.50
N LYS A 57 -3.78 -6.92 5.28
CA LYS A 57 -3.25 -5.55 5.26
C LYS A 57 -2.63 -5.20 3.91
N ALA A 58 -1.95 -6.15 3.27
CA ALA A 58 -1.35 -5.95 1.95
C ALA A 58 -2.37 -5.71 0.83
N GLN A 59 -3.55 -6.33 0.93
CA GLN A 59 -4.67 -6.16 0.00
C GLN A 59 -5.54 -4.94 0.29
N GLN A 60 -5.28 -4.23 1.39
CA GLN A 60 -6.09 -3.09 1.80
C GLN A 60 -5.74 -1.85 0.99
N VAL A 61 -6.77 -1.19 0.45
CA VAL A 61 -6.66 -0.02 -0.43
C VAL A 61 -7.36 1.17 0.23
N ALA A 62 -6.62 2.25 0.43
CA ALA A 62 -7.11 3.47 1.07
C ALA A 62 -7.95 4.32 0.10
N VAL A 63 -7.55 4.35 -1.17
CA VAL A 63 -8.22 5.11 -2.23
C VAL A 63 -8.27 4.27 -3.50
N ASP A 64 -9.46 4.16 -4.07
CA ASP A 64 -9.71 3.64 -5.42
C ASP A 64 -10.75 4.56 -6.08
N ALA A 65 -10.27 5.69 -6.62
CA ALA A 65 -11.14 6.73 -7.17
C ALA A 65 -10.47 7.50 -8.31
N ALA A 66 -11.29 8.03 -9.23
CA ALA A 66 -10.82 8.91 -10.28
C ALA A 66 -10.40 10.26 -9.72
N ASP A 67 -9.27 10.79 -10.18
CA ASP A 67 -8.82 12.14 -9.87
C ASP A 67 -9.58 13.20 -10.72
N ILE A 68 -9.21 14.47 -10.55
CA ILE A 68 -9.83 15.58 -11.29
C ILE A 68 -9.58 15.51 -12.81
N THR A 69 -8.54 14.80 -13.25
CA THR A 69 -8.22 14.59 -14.66
C THR A 69 -8.98 13.40 -15.26
N GLY A 70 -9.62 12.57 -14.43
CA GLY A 70 -10.30 11.35 -14.81
C GLY A 70 -9.40 10.11 -14.77
N ASP A 71 -8.14 10.27 -14.37
CA ASP A 71 -7.22 9.15 -14.18
C ASP A 71 -7.58 8.42 -12.88
N HIS A 72 -7.69 7.09 -12.97
CA HIS A 72 -8.04 6.26 -11.83
C HIS A 72 -6.80 5.95 -11.00
N ILE A 73 -6.80 6.37 -9.74
CA ILE A 73 -5.66 6.20 -8.83
C ILE A 73 -6.03 5.16 -7.77
N THR A 74 -5.14 4.20 -7.58
CA THR A 74 -5.20 3.21 -6.50
C THR A 74 -4.08 3.48 -5.51
N VAL A 75 -4.42 3.60 -4.23
CA VAL A 75 -3.47 3.86 -3.15
C VAL A 75 -3.57 2.75 -2.11
N PRO A 76 -2.54 1.90 -1.95
CA PRO A 76 -2.48 0.91 -0.87
C PRO A 76 -2.50 1.58 0.51
N THR A 77 -3.17 0.96 1.49
CA THR A 77 -3.19 1.47 2.88
C THR A 77 -1.88 1.17 3.61
N TYR A 78 -1.27 0.02 3.32
CA TYR A 78 -0.02 -0.42 3.93
C TYR A 78 1.06 -0.59 2.85
N PHE A 79 2.32 -0.36 3.20
CA PHE A 79 3.48 -0.80 2.44
C PHE A 79 4.05 -2.03 3.13
N VAL A 80 4.14 -3.16 2.42
CA VAL A 80 4.80 -4.34 2.97
C VAL A 80 6.28 -4.25 2.66
N VAL A 81 7.09 -4.17 3.71
CA VAL A 81 8.54 -4.06 3.59
C VAL A 81 9.22 -5.26 4.23
N ASP A 82 10.27 -5.78 3.57
CA ASP A 82 11.21 -6.70 4.19
C ASP A 82 12.19 -5.89 5.04
N THR A 83 12.44 -6.34 6.28
CA THR A 83 13.39 -5.70 7.19
C THR A 83 14.77 -6.39 7.15
N PRO A 84 15.84 -5.77 7.68
CA PRO A 84 17.19 -6.37 7.69
C PRO A 84 17.27 -7.75 8.37
N ASP A 85 16.38 -8.01 9.32
CA ASP A 85 16.25 -9.26 10.07
C ASP A 85 15.38 -10.32 9.35
N GLY A 86 14.86 -10.00 8.17
CA GLY A 86 14.05 -10.90 7.34
C GLY A 86 12.58 -10.98 7.76
N GLU A 87 12.12 -10.09 8.63
CA GLU A 87 10.70 -9.95 8.99
C GLU A 87 9.97 -9.11 7.92
N LYS A 88 8.70 -9.42 7.65
CA LYS A 88 7.84 -8.58 6.82
C LYS A 88 6.95 -7.71 7.69
N LYS A 89 6.98 -6.40 7.45
CA LYS A 89 6.16 -5.43 8.20
C LYS A 89 5.17 -4.72 7.28
N PRO A 90 3.87 -4.72 7.60
CA PRO A 90 2.90 -3.87 6.93
C PRO A 90 2.89 -2.48 7.59
N LEU A 91 3.57 -1.51 6.98
CA LEU A 91 3.66 -0.13 7.47
C LEU A 91 2.52 0.73 6.90
N HIS A 92 1.71 1.34 7.76
CA HIS A 92 0.60 2.19 7.33
C HIS A 92 1.12 3.51 6.75
N HIS A 93 0.69 3.86 5.53
CA HIS A 93 1.26 4.98 4.79
C HIS A 93 1.17 6.35 5.50
N VAL A 94 0.12 6.58 6.30
CA VAL A 94 0.00 7.79 7.15
C VAL A 94 0.65 7.61 8.54
N LYS A 95 0.19 6.65 9.34
CA LYS A 95 0.60 6.48 10.74
C LYS A 95 2.09 6.19 10.90
N ASP A 96 2.67 5.40 10.00
CA ASP A 96 4.04 4.88 10.14
C ASP A 96 5.02 5.61 9.20
N ALA A 97 4.71 6.85 8.80
CA ALA A 97 5.51 7.64 7.86
C ALA A 97 6.98 7.84 8.31
N GLU A 98 7.22 7.97 9.62
CA GLU A 98 8.59 8.07 10.17
C GLU A 98 9.36 6.76 9.99
N GLU A 99 8.74 5.62 10.29
CA GLU A 99 9.36 4.29 10.12
C GLU A 99 9.58 3.98 8.63
N ILE A 100 8.64 4.33 7.75
CA ILE A 100 8.83 4.22 6.30
C ILE A 100 10.05 5.04 5.85
N SER A 101 10.20 6.27 6.36
CA SER A 101 11.37 7.11 6.08
C SER A 101 12.66 6.48 6.61
N ASP A 102 12.64 5.84 7.78
CA ASP A 102 13.78 5.09 8.32
C ASP A 102 14.17 3.91 7.42
N VAL A 103 13.18 3.10 7.00
CA VAL A 103 13.40 1.95 6.11
C VAL A 103 14.02 2.40 4.80
N ILE A 104 13.48 3.45 4.16
CA ILE A 104 14.03 4.00 2.92
C ILE A 104 15.47 4.53 3.11
N ARG A 105 15.78 5.13 4.27
CA ARG A 105 17.15 5.60 4.57
C ARG A 105 18.16 4.48 4.78
N GLN A 106 17.71 3.35 5.33
CA GLN A 106 18.53 2.16 5.58
C GLN A 106 18.70 1.31 4.32
N ALA A 107 17.67 1.22 3.48
CA ALA A 107 17.67 0.52 2.21
C ALA A 107 18.47 1.32 1.16
N ARG A 108 19.78 1.05 1.05
CA ARG A 108 20.60 1.56 -0.05
C ARG A 108 20.62 0.56 -1.20
N ILE A 109 20.85 1.05 -2.40
CA ILE A 109 21.12 0.21 -3.57
C ILE A 109 22.62 0.29 -3.86
N ASN A 110 23.29 -0.85 -4.00
CA ASN A 110 24.70 -0.92 -4.39
C ASN A 110 24.87 -0.71 -5.92
N GLU A 111 26.10 -0.70 -6.41
CA GLU A 111 26.38 -0.49 -7.85
C GLU A 111 25.80 -1.60 -8.75
N ASP A 112 25.54 -2.78 -8.17
CA ASP A 112 24.96 -3.94 -8.85
C ASP A 112 23.42 -3.91 -8.86
N GLY A 113 22.80 -2.90 -8.24
CA GLY A 113 21.34 -2.79 -8.16
C GLY A 113 20.71 -3.59 -7.01
N GLU A 114 21.51 -4.17 -6.11
CA GLU A 114 21.03 -4.96 -4.98
C GLU A 114 20.77 -4.07 -3.75
N GLN A 115 19.71 -4.41 -3.01
CA GLN A 115 19.39 -3.76 -1.74
C GLN A 115 20.39 -4.18 -0.66
N ILE A 116 21.02 -3.19 -0.03
CA ILE A 116 21.93 -3.35 1.10
C ILE A 116 21.42 -2.55 2.30
N TRP A 117 21.45 -3.19 3.47
CA TRP A 117 21.06 -2.58 4.74
C TRP A 117 22.26 -1.91 5.41
N ARG A 118 22.06 -0.74 6.02
CA ARG A 118 23.09 0.03 6.74
C ARG A 118 22.92 -0.03 8.25
#